data_AF-A0A9E2X4H3-F1
#
_entry.id   AF-A0A9E2X4H3-F1
#
_cell.length_a   1.000
_cell.length_b   1.000
_cell.length_c   1.000
_cell.angle_alpha   90.00
_cell.angle_beta   90.00
_cell.angle_gamma   90.00
#
_symmetry.space_group_name_H-M   'P 1'
#
loop_
_entity.id
_entity.type
_entity.pdbx_description
1 polymer ?
#
loop_
_entity_poly.entity_id
_entity_poly.type
_entity_poly.pdbx_seq_one_letter_code
_entity_poly.pdbx_strand_id
1 'polypeptide(L)'
;MAKDTKGQVEEILSELGKKIDVLINETKNAGGEVRDDIEDRIRELKKRKSKLESDFRAYKDKNDDKWQEIKQHLVTAVHELKLAVETAFTDSQKKKKK
;
A
#
# COMPACT_ATOMS: atom_id res chain seq x y z
N MET A 1 7.45 -9.49 21.10
CA MET A 1 6.48 -8.37 21.02
C MET A 1 6.89 -7.31 19.98
N ALA A 2 8.09 -6.71 19.99
CA ALA A 2 8.47 -5.73 18.94
C ALA A 2 8.82 -6.37 17.57
N LYS A 3 9.39 -7.59 17.58
CA LYS A 3 9.68 -8.37 16.36
C LYS A 3 8.42 -8.72 15.57
N ASP A 4 7.33 -9.01 16.28
CA ASP A 4 6.04 -9.40 15.68
C ASP A 4 5.46 -8.25 14.84
N THR A 5 5.43 -7.02 15.37
CA THR A 5 4.87 -5.87 14.64
C THR A 5 5.72 -5.44 13.44
N LYS A 6 7.07 -5.52 13.53
CA LYS A 6 7.96 -5.26 12.39
C LYS A 6 7.63 -6.21 11.23
N GLY A 7 7.51 -7.50 11.54
CA GLY A 7 7.15 -8.53 10.55
C GLY A 7 5.76 -8.31 9.95
N GLN A 8 4.76 -7.94 10.75
CA GLN A 8 3.41 -7.65 10.26
C GLN A 8 3.39 -6.47 9.29
N VAL A 9 4.13 -5.39 9.59
CA VAL A 9 4.20 -4.24 8.68
C VAL A 9 4.91 -4.61 7.39
N GLU A 10 6.02 -5.36 7.45
CA GLU A 10 6.72 -5.86 6.26
C GLU A 10 5.81 -6.74 5.39
N GLU A 11 5.02 -7.62 6.00
CA GLU A 11 4.06 -8.48 5.32
C GLU A 11 3.00 -7.65 4.59
N ILE A 12 2.35 -6.71 5.28
CA ILE A 12 1.30 -5.89 4.66
C ILE A 12 1.89 -4.99 3.57
N LEU A 13 3.06 -4.39 3.76
CA LEU A 13 3.74 -3.59 2.72
C LEU A 13 4.09 -4.43 1.49
N SER A 14 4.45 -5.69 1.68
CA SER A 14 4.68 -6.66 0.60
C SER A 14 3.38 -7.01 -0.13
N GLU A 15 2.30 -7.31 0.61
CA GLU A 15 0.96 -7.54 0.04
C GLU A 15 0.44 -6.35 -0.75
N LEU A 16 0.61 -5.14 -0.21
CA LEU A 16 0.29 -3.88 -0.86
C LEU A 16 1.02 -3.72 -2.19
N GLY A 17 2.32 -4.03 -2.21
CA GLY A 17 3.13 -4.03 -3.43
C GLY A 17 2.53 -4.95 -4.49
N LYS A 18 2.25 -6.21 -4.12
CA LYS A 18 1.65 -7.19 -5.03
C LYS A 18 0.29 -6.71 -5.56
N LYS A 19 -0.59 -6.18 -4.71
CA LYS A 19 -1.90 -5.67 -5.15
C LYS A 19 -1.77 -4.46 -6.08
N ILE A 20 -0.82 -3.55 -5.81
CA ILE A 20 -0.51 -2.42 -6.70
C ILE A 20 0.02 -2.92 -8.05
N ASP A 21 0.88 -3.94 -8.07
CA ASP A 21 1.37 -4.54 -9.31
C ASP A 21 0.25 -5.19 -10.12
N VAL A 22 -0.69 -5.86 -9.45
CA VAL A 22 -1.90 -6.39 -10.12
C VAL A 22 -2.73 -5.24 -10.69
N LEU A 23 -2.99 -4.18 -9.92
CA LEU A 23 -3.68 -2.98 -10.39
C LEU A 23 -3.01 -2.39 -11.64
N ILE A 24 -1.68 -2.29 -11.66
CA ILE A 24 -0.91 -1.83 -12.83
C ILE A 24 -1.16 -2.73 -14.04
N ASN A 25 -1.12 -4.04 -13.83
CA ASN A 25 -1.38 -4.99 -14.90
C ASN A 25 -2.82 -4.92 -15.43
N GLU A 26 -3.80 -4.72 -14.54
CA GLU A 26 -5.19 -4.51 -14.94
C GLU A 26 -5.38 -3.22 -15.73
N THR A 27 -4.70 -2.15 -15.31
CA THR A 27 -4.72 -0.85 -15.96
C THR A 27 -4.17 -0.90 -17.37
N LYS A 28 -3.10 -1.68 -17.60
CA LYS A 28 -2.57 -1.94 -18.95
C LYS A 28 -3.58 -2.63 -19.87
N ASN A 29 -4.50 -3.40 -19.30
CA ASN A 29 -5.56 -4.10 -20.02
C ASN A 29 -6.89 -3.32 -20.03
N ALA A 30 -6.96 -2.16 -19.36
CA ALA A 30 -8.16 -1.34 -19.29
C ALA A 30 -8.22 -0.34 -20.47
N GLY A 31 -9.44 -0.02 -20.92
CA GLY A 31 -9.68 0.96 -21.98
C GLY A 31 -9.56 2.41 -21.48
N GLY A 32 -9.13 3.31 -22.37
CA GLY A 32 -8.84 4.75 -22.18
C GLY A 32 -9.25 5.38 -20.84
N GLU A 33 -10.51 5.75 -20.68
CA GLU A 33 -10.98 6.51 -19.51
C GLU A 33 -10.85 5.75 -18.17
N VAL A 34 -11.06 4.43 -18.20
CA VAL A 34 -10.87 3.57 -17.02
C VAL A 34 -9.38 3.45 -16.69
N ARG A 35 -8.53 3.47 -17.72
CA ARG A 35 -7.08 3.40 -17.54
C ARG A 35 -6.53 4.64 -16.82
N ASP A 36 -6.89 5.86 -17.26
CA ASP A 36 -6.41 7.09 -16.63
C ASP A 36 -6.81 7.18 -15.14
N ASP A 37 -8.08 6.87 -14.81
CA ASP A 37 -8.58 6.87 -13.42
C ASP A 37 -7.83 5.88 -12.52
N ILE A 38 -7.55 4.66 -13.02
CA ILE A 38 -6.80 3.67 -12.26
C ILE A 38 -5.30 4.03 -12.21
N GLU A 39 -4.71 4.60 -13.27
CA GLU A 39 -3.31 5.08 -13.26
C GLU A 39 -3.07 6.14 -12.18
N ASP A 40 -3.98 7.10 -12.03
CA ASP A 40 -3.88 8.13 -11.00
C ASP A 40 -3.94 7.53 -9.58
N ARG A 41 -4.88 6.60 -9.36
CA ARG A 41 -4.98 5.87 -8.08
C ARG A 41 -3.73 5.05 -7.80
N ILE A 42 -3.18 4.35 -8.79
CA ILE A 42 -1.93 3.59 -8.67
C ILE A 42 -0.78 4.51 -8.28
N ARG A 43 -0.65 5.68 -8.91
CA ARG A 43 0.41 6.64 -8.59
C ARG A 43 0.31 7.09 -7.14
N GLU A 44 -0.90 7.39 -6.67
CA GLU A 44 -1.13 7.76 -5.27
C GLU A 44 -0.76 6.62 -4.31
N LEU A 45 -1.22 5.40 -4.59
CA LEU A 45 -0.94 4.21 -3.79
C LEU A 45 0.55 3.90 -3.73
N LYS A 46 1.27 4.03 -4.86
CA LYS A 46 2.73 3.89 -4.93
C LYS A 46 3.45 4.93 -4.07
N LYS A 47 3.02 6.20 -4.16
CA LYS A 47 3.61 7.29 -3.38
C LYS A 47 3.43 7.08 -1.88
N ARG A 48 2.22 6.68 -1.46
CA ARG A 48 1.92 6.34 -0.07
C ARG A 48 2.73 5.14 0.40
N LYS A 49 2.79 4.05 -0.38
CA LYS A 49 3.60 2.85 -0.07
C LYS A 49 5.07 3.20 0.12
N SER A 50 5.65 3.94 -0.82
CA SER A 50 7.06 4.32 -0.78
C SER A 50 7.39 5.19 0.45
N LYS A 51 6.48 6.10 0.80
CA LYS A 51 6.60 6.90 2.04
C LYS A 51 6.61 5.99 3.27
N LEU A 52 5.67 5.06 3.36
CA LEU A 52 5.61 4.11 4.47
C LEU A 52 6.82 3.17 4.55
N GLU A 53 7.34 2.69 3.41
CA GLU A 53 8.56 1.87 3.39
C GLU A 53 9.78 2.66 3.85
N SER A 54 9.87 3.94 3.46
CA SER A 54 10.93 4.85 3.91
C SER A 54 10.84 5.10 5.40
N ASP A 55 9.64 5.43 5.90
CA ASP A 55 9.38 5.63 7.32
C ASP A 55 9.73 4.35 8.09
N PHE A 56 9.21 3.20 7.68
CA PHE A 56 9.52 1.90 8.28
C PHE A 56 11.02 1.62 8.33
N ARG A 57 11.75 1.81 7.22
CA ARG A 57 13.21 1.63 7.18
C ARG A 57 13.92 2.58 8.14
N ALA A 58 13.56 3.85 8.14
CA ALA A 58 14.17 4.85 9.01
C ALA A 58 14.03 4.48 10.49
N TYR A 59 12.88 3.91 10.88
CA TYR A 59 12.61 3.50 12.26
C TYR A 59 13.11 2.10 12.61
N LYS A 60 13.26 1.21 11.62
CA LYS A 60 13.93 -0.08 11.80
C LYS A 60 15.42 0.12 12.11
N ASP A 61 16.05 1.13 11.50
CA ASP A 61 17.48 1.42 11.64
C ASP A 61 17.79 2.34 12.84
N LYS A 62 16.91 3.31 13.15
CA LYS A 62 17.11 4.28 14.25
C LYS A 62 16.30 3.93 15.49
N ASN A 63 16.94 3.22 16.42
CA ASN A 63 16.53 3.02 17.83
C ASN A 63 15.19 2.30 18.09
N ASP A 64 15.26 1.17 18.80
CA ASP A 64 14.10 0.39 19.24
C ASP A 64 13.19 1.15 20.23
N ASP A 65 13.69 2.19 20.91
CA ASP A 65 12.91 3.02 21.84
C ASP A 65 11.76 3.77 21.16
N LYS A 66 12.02 4.40 20.01
CA LYS A 66 10.99 5.15 19.27
C LYS A 66 10.05 4.24 18.48
N TRP A 67 10.47 3.00 18.21
CA TRP A 67 9.66 2.02 17.46
C TRP A 67 8.28 1.82 18.09
N GLN A 68 8.16 1.85 19.43
CA GLN A 68 6.88 1.64 20.12
C GLN A 68 5.84 2.74 19.85
N GLU A 69 6.27 3.99 19.72
CA GLU A 69 5.37 5.11 19.40
C GLU A 69 4.98 5.05 17.92
N ILE A 70 5.96 4.79 17.06
CA ILE A 70 5.77 4.94 15.63
C ILE A 70 5.13 3.72 15.01
N LYS A 71 5.29 2.52 15.60
CA LYS A 71 4.62 1.31 15.13
C LYS A 71 3.11 1.51 15.05
N GLN A 72 2.50 2.27 15.97
CA GLN A 72 1.06 2.52 15.97
C GLN A 72 0.68 3.37 14.75
N HIS A 73 1.37 4.48 14.54
CA HIS A 73 1.17 5.33 13.36
C HIS A 73 1.41 4.58 12.05
N LEU A 74 2.47 3.77 12.00
CA LEU A 74 2.84 3.00 10.83
C LEU A 74 1.81 1.91 10.54
N VAL A 75 1.41 1.12 11.53
CA VAL A 75 0.37 0.09 11.39
C VAL A 75 -0.93 0.71 10.91
N THR A 76 -1.36 1.84 11.48
CA THR A 76 -2.55 2.56 11.04
C THR A 76 -2.42 3.00 9.59
N ALA A 77 -1.33 3.68 9.22
CA ALA A 77 -1.12 4.16 7.86
C ALA A 77 -1.03 3.02 6.84
N VAL A 78 -0.43 1.88 7.22
CA VAL A 78 -0.38 0.66 6.40
C VAL A 78 -1.79 0.11 6.20
N HIS A 79 -2.60 0.10 7.26
CA HIS A 79 -3.98 -0.40 7.21
C HIS A 79 -4.86 0.49 6.33
N GLU A 80 -4.75 1.81 6.46
CA GLU A 80 -5.44 2.77 5.61
C GLU A 80 -5.03 2.61 4.15
N LEU A 81 -3.74 2.42 3.89
CA LEU A 81 -3.23 2.14 2.55
C LEU A 81 -3.80 0.83 2.00
N LYS A 82 -3.90 -0.22 2.82
CA LYS A 82 -4.51 -1.50 2.44
C LYS A 82 -5.96 -1.33 2.02
N LEU A 83 -6.75 -0.61 2.81
CA LEU A 83 -8.14 -0.32 2.45
C LEU A 83 -8.24 0.49 1.16
N ALA A 84 -7.36 1.47 0.95
CA ALA A 84 -7.33 2.26 -0.29
C ALA A 84 -6.98 1.39 -1.51
N VAL A 85 -5.99 0.51 -1.41
CA VAL A 85 -5.65 -0.45 -2.47
C VAL A 85 -6.81 -1.41 -2.74
N GLU A 86 -7.43 -1.96 -1.71
CA GLU A 86 -8.57 -2.88 -1.87
C GLU A 86 -9.78 -2.21 -2.49
N THR A 87 -10.04 -0.96 -2.14
CA THR A 87 -11.10 -0.14 -2.74
C THR A 87 -10.80 0.10 -4.21
N ALA A 88 -9.59 0.53 -4.55
CA ALA A 88 -9.17 0.74 -5.94
C ALA A 88 -9.25 -0.55 -6.75
N PHE A 89 -8.84 -1.68 -6.17
CA PHE A 89 -8.89 -2.99 -6.81
C PHE A 89 -10.33 -3.45 -7.06
N THR A 90 -11.20 -3.34 -6.06
CA THR A 90 -12.61 -3.71 -6.19
C THR A 90 -13.34 -2.83 -7.20
N ASP A 91 -13.04 -1.54 -7.21
CA ASP A 91 -13.63 -0.58 -8.16
C ASP A 91 -13.16 -0.87 -9.60
N SER A 92 -11.87 -1.18 -9.78
CA SER A 92 -11.31 -1.60 -11.08
C SER A 92 -12.00 -2.87 -11.60
N GLN A 93 -12.22 -3.87 -10.73
CA GLN A 93 -12.92 -5.11 -11.08
C GLN A 93 -14.40 -4.89 -11.44
N LYS A 94 -15.09 -3.98 -10.73
CA LYS A 94 -16.48 -3.63 -11.03
C LYS A 94 -16.63 -2.93 -12.38
N LYS A 95 -15.75 -1.98 -12.68
CA LYS A 95 -15.74 -1.23 -13.96
C LYS A 95 -15.45 -2.14 -15.16
N LYS A 96 -14.74 -3.25 -14.96
CA LYS A 96 -14.43 -4.25 -16.02
C LYS A 96 -15.60 -5.19 -16.37
N LYS A 97 -16.61 -5.33 -15.50
CA LYS A 97 -17.78 -6.22 -15.68
C LYS A 97 -19.02 -5.51 -16.25
N LYS A 98 -18.99 -4.18 -16.40
CA LYS A 98 -20.03 -3.38 -17.04
C LYS A 98 -19.63 -3.07 -18.47
#